data_AF-A0A6A6ELR4-F1
#
_entry.id   AF-A0A6A6ELR4-F1
#
_cell.length_a   1.000
_cell.length_b   1.000
_cell.length_c   1.000
_cell.angle_alpha   90.00
_cell.angle_beta   90.00
_cell.angle_gamma   90.00
#
_symmetry.space_group_name_H-M   'P 1'
#
loop_
_entity.id
_entity.type
_entity.pdbx_description
1 polymer ?
#
loop_
_entity_poly.entity_id
_entity_poly.type
_entity_poly.pdbx_seq_one_letter_code
_entity_poly.pdbx_strand_id
1 'polypeptide(L)'
;IPSEHELVSNARAGIKKFRLRSPINFALHIAVEDRDADADEQTGPDFTADCRRIVVFSTYDKDFRRACRPFVSRGRVTHKVQVHDKGKWLSLDKWLMLRFPPHETALCNEDTMREFWDENGKFFSWALLPDELKENILKFCLFQPHENEYTHQLRRRQRRPQVYEIVDQLGRWQSLLRASKKIRGIILHLILKEDEAFSAGLTIHASSSNQFRKDLIRLSNAPQLIDDDSLPRTAREQYLARKYLNHPKLYPELDRFATMMHGIRRLSLDFNFLSYLHFFKFSLGGFDHFRPRHFVTCDVLDRLLHLNGILIRLPHQPWRDYPRHSVQLWDELDPCPRTLHRWIYERAADALVGVKHVIVTGFMDEVEEDNFYELHRAAKLLASMSEEDMRSLYGGTDGGIELEDNSKDVVERSEMDPNVFPPVCRCEVECKKL
;
A
#
# COMPACT_ATOMS: atom_id res chain seq x y z
N ILE A 1 37.54 -33.00 26.75
CA ILE A 1 37.71 -31.62 26.23
C ILE A 1 38.58 -30.91 27.26
N PRO A 2 39.79 -30.42 26.90
CA PRO A 2 40.63 -29.70 27.84
C PRO A 2 39.86 -28.50 28.40
N SER A 3 39.87 -28.31 29.71
CA SER A 3 39.23 -27.16 30.34
C SER A 3 39.94 -25.88 29.88
N GLU A 4 39.23 -25.02 29.15
CA GLU A 4 39.75 -23.72 28.72
C GLU A 4 40.13 -22.87 29.94
N HIS A 5 41.31 -22.24 29.90
CA HIS A 5 41.77 -21.41 31.00
C HIS A 5 40.89 -20.14 31.17
N GLU A 6 40.60 -19.75 32.41
CA GLU A 6 39.65 -18.67 32.72
C GLU A 6 40.03 -17.33 32.06
N LEU A 7 41.33 -17.02 31.96
CA LEU A 7 41.81 -15.82 31.27
C LEU A 7 41.43 -15.78 29.77
N VAL A 8 41.45 -16.93 29.08
CA VAL A 8 41.11 -17.02 27.66
C VAL A 8 39.61 -16.91 27.47
N SER A 9 38.83 -17.56 28.35
CA SER A 9 37.39 -17.39 28.43
C SER A 9 37.00 -15.92 28.68
N ASN A 10 37.66 -15.25 29.62
CA ASN A 10 37.46 -13.82 29.91
C ASN A 10 37.85 -12.92 28.71
N ALA A 11 38.89 -13.29 27.94
CA ALA A 11 39.27 -12.58 26.72
C ALA A 11 38.20 -12.75 25.62
N ARG A 12 37.70 -13.98 25.42
CA ARG A 12 36.60 -14.27 24.48
C ARG A 12 35.31 -13.53 24.86
N ALA A 13 34.95 -13.51 26.15
CA ALA A 13 33.81 -12.75 26.65
C ALA A 13 33.99 -11.23 26.42
N GLY A 14 35.20 -10.71 26.63
CA GLY A 14 35.54 -9.32 26.33
C GLY A 14 35.39 -8.97 24.85
N ILE A 15 35.81 -9.85 23.95
CA ILE A 15 35.64 -9.69 22.50
C ILE A 15 34.17 -9.78 22.10
N LYS A 16 33.41 -10.75 22.65
CA LYS A 16 31.96 -10.82 22.41
C LYS A 16 31.27 -9.50 22.79
N LYS A 17 31.63 -8.94 23.95
CA LYS A 17 31.12 -7.63 24.38
C LYS A 17 31.54 -6.48 23.45
N PHE A 18 32.75 -6.53 22.90
CA PHE A 18 33.23 -5.55 21.92
C PHE A 18 32.47 -5.62 20.59
N ARG A 19 32.24 -6.84 20.08
CA ARG A 19 31.46 -7.11 18.87
C ARG A 19 30.01 -6.61 19.00
N LEU A 20 29.39 -6.80 20.17
CA LEU A 20 28.01 -6.36 20.41
C LEU A 20 27.81 -4.83 20.55
N ARG A 21 28.86 -4.02 20.43
CA ARG A 21 28.73 -2.55 20.48
C ARG A 21 28.12 -1.97 19.22
N SER A 22 28.43 -2.54 18.06
CA SER A 22 27.90 -2.09 16.77
C SER A 22 27.93 -3.23 15.75
N PRO A 23 27.07 -3.19 14.72
CA PRO A 23 27.11 -4.18 13.64
C PRO A 23 28.46 -4.23 12.91
N ILE A 24 29.13 -3.09 12.78
CA ILE A 24 30.46 -2.99 12.16
C ILE A 24 31.51 -3.74 13.00
N ASN A 25 31.43 -3.63 14.33
CA ASN A 25 32.31 -4.39 15.22
C ASN A 25 31.98 -5.88 15.20
N PHE A 26 30.72 -6.25 14.98
CA PHE A 26 30.27 -7.63 14.89
C PHE A 26 30.81 -8.32 13.64
N ALA A 27 30.91 -7.59 12.53
CA ALA A 27 31.51 -8.05 11.27
C ALA A 27 33.02 -8.39 11.38
N LEU A 28 33.70 -7.92 12.43
CA LEU A 28 35.14 -8.17 12.62
C LEU A 28 35.39 -9.61 13.08
N HIS A 29 36.07 -10.39 12.23
CA HIS A 29 36.56 -11.70 12.61
C HIS A 29 37.78 -11.58 13.53
N ILE A 30 37.60 -11.95 14.80
CA ILE A 30 38.63 -11.98 15.84
C ILE A 30 38.56 -13.34 16.54
N ALA A 31 39.40 -14.28 16.12
CA ALA A 31 39.53 -15.57 16.80
C ALA A 31 40.55 -15.47 17.94
N VAL A 32 40.37 -16.30 18.97
CA VAL A 32 41.20 -16.32 20.17
C VAL A 32 41.65 -17.74 20.44
N GLU A 33 42.95 -17.95 20.40
CA GLU A 33 43.58 -19.23 20.63
C GLU A 33 44.53 -19.14 21.83
N ASP A 34 44.50 -20.18 22.66
CA ASP A 34 45.47 -20.38 23.74
C ASP A 34 46.63 -21.20 23.19
N ARG A 35 47.83 -20.61 23.15
CA ARG A 35 49.03 -21.31 22.68
C ARG A 35 49.83 -21.94 23.81
N ASP A 36 49.51 -21.63 25.06
CA ASP A 36 50.16 -22.23 26.23
C ASP A 36 49.48 -23.57 26.61
N ALA A 37 48.52 -24.06 25.82
CA ALA A 37 47.86 -25.34 26.04
C ALA A 37 48.77 -26.56 25.77
N ASP A 38 49.83 -26.39 24.96
CA ASP A 38 50.79 -27.45 24.60
C ASP A 38 52.10 -27.40 25.41
N ALA A 39 52.28 -26.37 26.26
CA ALA A 39 53.46 -26.26 27.11
C ALA A 39 53.19 -26.94 28.46
N ASP A 40 53.59 -28.20 28.57
CA ASP A 40 53.91 -28.81 29.86
C ASP A 40 54.86 -27.85 30.61
N GLU A 41 54.53 -27.60 31.88
CA GLU A 41 55.32 -26.88 32.91
C GLU A 41 54.82 -25.47 33.34
N GLN A 42 54.26 -25.45 34.55
CA GLN A 42 54.35 -24.40 35.58
C GLN A 42 53.38 -23.20 35.62
N THR A 43 52.48 -22.97 34.67
CA THR A 43 51.33 -22.07 34.96
C THR A 43 50.25 -22.83 35.70
N GLY A 44 50.21 -22.71 37.03
CA GLY A 44 49.16 -23.28 37.87
C GLY A 44 47.75 -22.94 37.35
N PRO A 45 46.74 -23.78 37.64
CA PRO A 45 45.37 -23.62 37.15
C PRO A 45 44.66 -22.37 37.66
N ASP A 46 45.26 -21.63 38.59
CA ASP A 46 44.60 -20.58 39.35
C ASP A 46 44.69 -19.21 38.66
N PHE A 47 43.52 -18.63 38.40
CA PHE A 47 43.33 -17.27 37.92
C PHE A 47 43.70 -16.24 39.01
N THR A 48 45.00 -16.02 39.20
CA THR A 48 45.57 -15.13 40.21
C THR A 48 46.04 -13.79 39.63
N ALA A 49 46.36 -12.83 40.50
CA ALA A 49 46.84 -11.50 40.11
C ALA A 49 48.11 -11.53 39.25
N ASP A 50 48.95 -12.55 39.44
CA ASP A 50 50.23 -12.71 38.74
C ASP A 50 50.13 -13.58 37.48
N CYS A 51 48.93 -14.08 37.16
CA CYS A 51 48.69 -14.89 35.98
C CYS A 51 49.04 -14.13 34.70
N ARG A 52 49.92 -14.72 33.88
CA ARG A 52 50.28 -14.23 32.55
C ARG A 52 50.22 -15.39 31.57
N ARG A 53 49.50 -15.20 30.45
CA ARG A 53 49.47 -16.17 29.34
C ARG A 53 49.64 -15.47 28.01
N ILE A 54 50.18 -16.19 27.04
CA ILE A 54 50.27 -15.72 25.66
C ILE A 54 48.99 -16.13 24.94
N VAL A 55 48.20 -15.13 24.56
CA VAL A 55 46.97 -15.30 23.79
C VAL A 55 47.22 -14.84 22.37
N VAL A 56 46.76 -15.63 21.40
CA VAL A 56 46.80 -15.26 19.98
C VAL A 56 45.43 -14.72 19.59
N PHE A 57 45.42 -13.48 19.09
CA PHE A 57 44.23 -12.87 18.49
C PHE A 57 44.40 -12.84 16.98
N SER A 58 43.60 -13.61 16.24
CA SER A 58 43.72 -13.77 14.80
C SER A 58 42.57 -13.11 14.03
N THR A 59 42.92 -12.50 12.91
CA THR A 59 42.01 -12.06 11.84
C THR A 59 42.17 -12.99 10.64
N TYR A 60 41.46 -12.75 9.53
CA TYR A 60 41.71 -13.49 8.29
C TYR A 60 43.14 -13.30 7.76
N ASP A 61 43.77 -12.14 8.01
CA ASP A 61 45.05 -11.79 7.37
C ASP A 61 46.23 -11.67 8.35
N LYS A 62 45.96 -11.54 9.66
CA LYS A 62 46.97 -11.17 10.67
C LYS A 62 46.71 -11.82 12.02
N ASP A 63 47.81 -12.24 12.64
CA ASP A 63 47.82 -12.75 14.01
C ASP A 63 48.58 -11.81 14.95
N PHE A 64 47.96 -11.52 16.09
CA PHE A 64 48.56 -10.75 17.17
C PHE A 64 48.81 -11.64 18.38
N ARG A 65 50.06 -12.08 18.53
CA ARG A 65 50.52 -12.80 19.73
C ARG A 65 50.81 -11.81 20.84
N ARG A 66 50.09 -11.88 21.96
CA ARG A 66 50.23 -10.91 23.05
C ARG A 66 50.13 -11.56 24.41
N ALA A 67 50.95 -11.07 25.35
CA ALA A 67 50.83 -11.45 26.74
C ALA A 67 49.59 -10.78 27.36
N CYS A 68 48.77 -11.58 28.01
CA CYS A 68 47.54 -11.17 28.68
C CYS A 68 47.66 -11.42 30.18
N ARG A 69 46.99 -10.58 30.98
CA ARG A 69 46.86 -10.74 32.43
C ARG A 69 45.51 -10.25 32.92
N PRO A 70 45.02 -10.67 34.09
CA PRO A 70 43.82 -10.08 34.67
C PRO A 70 44.06 -8.65 35.16
N PHE A 71 43.02 -7.82 35.10
CA PHE A 71 43.04 -6.49 35.70
C PHE A 71 42.82 -6.62 37.21
N VAL A 72 43.72 -6.04 37.99
CA VAL A 72 43.65 -6.03 39.45
C VAL A 72 43.19 -4.65 39.91
N SER A 73 42.08 -4.61 40.66
CA SER A 73 41.51 -3.39 41.22
C SER A 73 41.45 -3.51 42.73
N ARG A 74 42.11 -2.59 43.46
CA ARG A 74 42.16 -2.59 44.93
C ARG A 74 42.56 -3.96 45.53
N GLY A 75 43.54 -4.62 44.89
CA GLY A 75 44.03 -5.94 45.32
C GLY A 75 43.14 -7.12 44.94
N ARG A 76 42.01 -6.92 44.26
CA ARG A 76 41.13 -8.01 43.78
C ARG A 76 41.29 -8.24 42.28
N VAL A 77 41.45 -9.51 41.91
CA VAL A 77 41.43 -9.96 40.51
C VAL A 77 40.03 -9.74 39.94
N THR A 78 39.95 -9.17 38.74
CA THR A 78 38.68 -8.99 38.03
C THR A 78 38.68 -9.80 36.75
N HIS A 79 37.49 -10.12 36.21
CA HIS A 79 37.34 -10.80 34.91
C HIS A 79 37.72 -9.91 33.70
N LYS A 80 38.22 -8.68 33.92
CA LYS A 80 38.69 -7.82 32.82
C LYS A 80 40.12 -8.22 32.47
N VAL A 81 40.41 -8.31 31.17
CA VAL A 81 41.74 -8.66 30.66
C VAL A 81 42.53 -7.40 30.29
N GLN A 82 43.82 -7.40 30.60
CA GLN A 82 44.79 -6.46 30.06
C GLN A 82 45.73 -7.17 29.08
N VAL A 83 46.08 -6.47 28.01
CA VAL A 83 46.95 -6.95 26.93
C VAL A 83 48.22 -6.10 26.89
N HIS A 84 49.38 -6.74 26.87
CA HIS A 84 50.67 -6.05 26.79
C HIS A 84 51.01 -5.73 25.34
N ASP A 85 50.98 -4.45 24.96
CA ASP A 85 51.32 -4.00 23.61
C ASP A 85 52.24 -2.77 23.68
N LYS A 86 53.31 -2.76 22.88
CA LYS A 86 54.31 -1.67 22.81
C LYS A 86 54.82 -1.20 24.19
N GLY A 87 55.10 -2.14 25.10
CA GLY A 87 55.65 -1.86 26.44
C GLY A 87 54.65 -1.33 27.47
N LYS A 88 53.34 -1.34 27.17
CA LYS A 88 52.29 -0.91 28.10
C LYS A 88 51.18 -1.96 28.23
N TRP A 89 50.61 -2.06 29.42
CA TRP A 89 49.40 -2.85 29.66
C TRP A 89 48.17 -2.01 29.34
N LEU A 90 47.43 -2.41 28.32
CA LEU A 90 46.18 -1.77 27.89
C LEU A 90 44.99 -2.62 28.32
N SER A 91 43.84 -2.02 28.58
CA SER A 91 42.61 -2.81 28.68
C SER A 91 42.32 -3.47 27.33
N LEU A 92 41.77 -4.69 27.36
CA LEU A 92 41.41 -5.42 26.15
C LEU A 92 40.56 -4.56 25.20
N ASP A 93 39.58 -3.84 25.74
CA ASP A 93 38.72 -2.94 24.96
C ASP A 93 39.48 -1.83 24.22
N LYS A 94 40.42 -1.17 24.92
CA LYS A 94 41.24 -0.10 24.31
C LYS A 94 42.20 -0.67 23.27
N TRP A 95 42.72 -1.86 23.52
CA TRP A 95 43.58 -2.56 22.57
C TRP A 95 42.84 -3.01 21.32
N LEU A 96 41.62 -3.54 21.46
CA LEU A 96 40.74 -3.92 20.35
C LEU A 96 40.44 -2.73 19.43
N MET A 97 40.07 -1.57 20.00
CA MET A 97 39.86 -0.34 19.22
C MET A 97 41.10 0.11 18.41
N LEU A 98 42.31 -0.14 18.93
CA LEU A 98 43.56 0.28 18.29
C LEU A 98 44.05 -0.70 17.21
N ARG A 99 43.80 -2.00 17.37
CA ARG A 99 44.32 -3.05 16.48
C ARG A 99 43.27 -3.61 15.52
N PHE A 100 41.99 -3.42 15.84
CA PHE A 100 40.84 -3.81 15.03
C PHE A 100 39.91 -2.58 14.85
N PRO A 101 40.41 -1.50 14.24
CA PRO A 101 39.58 -0.35 13.95
C PRO A 101 38.44 -0.74 13.01
N PRO A 102 37.22 -0.23 13.23
CA PRO A 102 36.13 -0.37 12.27
C PRO A 102 36.46 0.49 11.04
N HIS A 103 37.23 -0.05 10.10
CA HIS A 103 37.44 0.56 8.78
C HIS A 103 36.32 0.14 7.82
N GLU A 104 36.11 0.95 6.78
CA GLU A 104 35.07 0.78 5.73
C GLU A 104 35.08 -0.59 5.03
N THR A 105 36.15 -1.38 5.19
CA THR A 105 36.29 -2.73 4.62
C THR A 105 35.44 -3.81 5.30
N ALA A 106 34.92 -3.56 6.51
CA ALA A 106 33.95 -4.46 7.12
C ALA A 106 32.57 -4.22 6.49
N LEU A 107 32.32 -4.85 5.34
CA LEU A 107 31.03 -4.82 4.66
C LEU A 107 29.97 -5.48 5.55
N CYS A 108 29.24 -4.64 6.28
CA CYS A 108 28.10 -5.08 7.08
C CYS A 108 26.95 -5.43 6.12
N ASN A 109 26.86 -6.71 5.75
CA ASN A 109 25.78 -7.23 4.91
C ASN A 109 24.51 -7.51 5.76
N GLU A 110 23.38 -7.79 5.10
CA GLU A 110 22.11 -8.08 5.79
C GLU A 110 22.21 -9.27 6.76
N ASP A 111 22.98 -10.30 6.42
CA ASP A 111 23.16 -11.47 7.27
C ASP A 111 23.91 -11.14 8.56
N THR A 112 25.00 -10.36 8.47
CA THR A 112 25.76 -9.89 9.64
C THR A 112 24.90 -8.99 10.53
N MET A 113 24.06 -8.13 9.93
CA MET A 113 23.10 -7.31 10.67
C MET A 113 22.07 -8.17 11.42
N ARG A 114 21.59 -9.25 10.80
CA ARG A 114 20.63 -10.19 11.40
C ARG A 114 21.27 -10.94 12.57
N GLU A 115 22.44 -11.54 12.35
CA GLU A 115 23.18 -12.26 13.40
C GLU A 115 23.54 -11.35 14.58
N PHE A 116 23.98 -10.11 14.29
CA PHE A 116 24.23 -9.11 15.32
C PHE A 116 22.95 -8.84 16.13
N TRP A 117 21.81 -8.69 15.46
CA TRP A 117 20.55 -8.41 16.11
C TRP A 117 20.11 -9.55 17.03
N ASP A 118 20.23 -10.80 16.55
CA ASP A 118 19.90 -12.01 17.29
C ASP A 118 20.80 -12.18 18.54
N GLU A 119 22.10 -11.90 18.41
CA GLU A 119 23.07 -12.01 19.51
C GLU A 119 23.03 -10.84 20.51
N ASN A 120 22.58 -9.64 20.10
CA ASN A 120 22.49 -8.48 20.99
C ASN A 120 21.38 -8.64 22.04
N GLY A 121 20.40 -9.53 21.80
CA GLY A 121 19.30 -9.81 22.72
C GLY A 121 18.42 -8.60 23.04
N LYS A 122 18.54 -7.52 22.25
CA LYS A 122 17.75 -6.29 22.40
C LYS A 122 16.48 -6.43 21.59
N PHE A 123 15.36 -6.04 22.20
CA PHE A 123 14.09 -5.97 21.50
C PHE A 123 13.99 -4.66 20.71
N PHE A 124 13.61 -4.78 19.45
CA PHE A 124 13.29 -3.61 18.65
C PHE A 124 12.04 -2.93 19.24
N SER A 125 12.13 -1.63 19.52
CA SER A 125 11.02 -0.86 20.07
C SER A 125 10.72 0.35 19.20
N TRP A 126 9.59 0.31 18.51
CA TRP A 126 9.05 1.48 17.80
C TRP A 126 8.89 2.68 18.72
N ALA A 127 8.57 2.49 20.01
CA ALA A 127 8.33 3.59 20.93
C ALA A 127 9.57 4.46 21.19
N LEU A 128 10.77 3.85 21.13
CA LEU A 128 12.04 4.53 21.41
C LEU A 128 12.62 5.27 20.21
N LEU A 129 12.05 5.07 19.01
CA LEU A 129 12.52 5.75 17.80
C LEU A 129 11.96 7.17 17.71
N PRO A 130 12.77 8.17 17.28
CA PRO A 130 12.26 9.46 16.85
C PRO A 130 11.26 9.32 15.70
N ASP A 131 10.29 10.23 15.61
CA ASP A 131 9.22 10.14 14.60
C ASP A 131 9.73 10.25 13.17
N GLU A 132 10.73 11.10 12.94
CA GLU A 132 11.44 11.22 11.65
C GLU A 132 12.05 9.89 11.21
N LEU A 133 12.66 9.14 12.14
CA LEU A 133 13.27 7.86 11.84
C LEU A 133 12.21 6.79 11.56
N LYS A 134 11.07 6.83 12.28
CA LYS A 134 9.92 5.96 11.99
C LYS A 134 9.42 6.20 10.57
N GLU A 135 9.18 7.47 10.21
CA GLU A 135 8.72 7.84 8.88
C GLU A 135 9.69 7.37 7.80
N ASN A 136 11.00 7.56 7.97
CA ASN A 136 11.99 7.13 6.99
C ASN A 136 12.03 5.60 6.81
N ILE A 137 11.98 4.83 7.91
CA ILE A 137 11.90 3.36 7.84
C ILE A 137 10.61 2.94 7.13
N LEU A 138 9.48 3.56 7.47
CA LEU A 138 8.18 3.21 6.88
C LEU A 138 8.11 3.58 5.41
N LYS A 139 8.64 4.74 5.00
CA LYS A 139 8.81 5.12 3.60
C LYS A 139 9.65 4.08 2.85
N PHE A 140 10.78 3.68 3.41
CA PHE A 140 11.62 2.64 2.81
C PHE A 140 10.85 1.32 2.65
N CYS A 141 10.10 0.89 3.66
CA CYS A 141 9.30 -0.33 3.58
C CYS A 141 8.18 -0.25 2.53
N LEU A 142 7.46 0.88 2.45
CA LEU A 142 6.31 1.10 1.57
C LEU A 142 6.68 1.29 0.10
N PHE A 143 7.86 1.88 -0.17
CA PHE A 143 8.23 2.36 -1.50
C PHE A 143 9.40 1.62 -2.14
N GLN A 144 9.94 0.57 -1.49
CA GLN A 144 10.83 -0.35 -2.18
C GLN A 144 10.07 -1.11 -3.28
N PRO A 145 10.66 -1.30 -4.47
CA PRO A 145 10.05 -2.11 -5.52
C PRO A 145 9.86 -3.53 -4.99
N HIS A 146 8.60 -3.88 -4.73
CA HIS A 146 8.26 -5.25 -4.39
C HIS A 146 8.27 -6.07 -5.67
N GLU A 147 9.10 -7.10 -5.73
CA GLU A 147 8.98 -8.14 -6.74
C GLU A 147 7.54 -8.68 -6.72
N ASN A 148 7.03 -9.01 -7.91
CA ASN A 148 5.65 -9.35 -8.29
C ASN A 148 4.93 -10.46 -7.47
N GLU A 149 5.43 -10.88 -6.31
CA GLU A 149 4.87 -11.97 -5.52
C GLU A 149 3.49 -11.68 -4.93
N TYR A 150 3.14 -10.43 -4.61
CA TYR A 150 1.87 -10.14 -3.91
C TYR A 150 0.62 -10.32 -4.79
N THR A 151 0.66 -9.92 -6.06
CA THR A 151 -0.42 -10.19 -7.03
C THR A 151 -0.61 -11.70 -7.24
N HIS A 152 0.46 -12.48 -7.18
CA HIS A 152 0.40 -13.95 -7.18
C HIS A 152 -0.13 -14.54 -5.86
N GLN A 153 0.13 -13.91 -4.70
CA GLN A 153 -0.36 -14.35 -3.39
C GLN A 153 -1.84 -14.02 -3.15
N LEU A 154 -2.35 -12.88 -3.64
CA LEU A 154 -3.77 -12.52 -3.60
C LEU A 154 -4.63 -13.55 -4.34
N ARG A 155 -4.14 -14.10 -5.46
CA ARG A 155 -4.82 -15.16 -6.21
C ARG A 155 -4.88 -16.51 -5.47
N ARG A 156 -4.03 -16.72 -4.46
CA ARG A 156 -3.88 -18.03 -3.78
C ARG A 156 -4.54 -18.12 -2.40
N ARG A 157 -4.98 -17.02 -1.77
CA ARG A 157 -5.52 -17.06 -0.40
C ARG A 157 -7.05 -17.11 -0.35
N GLN A 158 -7.59 -18.24 0.13
CA GLN A 158 -8.99 -18.45 0.52
C GLN A 158 -9.40 -17.79 1.86
N ARG A 159 -8.69 -16.75 2.33
CA ARG A 159 -9.04 -16.06 3.57
C ARG A 159 -9.90 -14.84 3.27
N ARG A 160 -10.89 -14.55 4.13
CA ARG A 160 -11.71 -13.33 4.00
C ARG A 160 -10.78 -12.10 4.05
N PRO A 161 -10.82 -11.22 3.03
CA PRO A 161 -9.85 -10.14 2.94
C PRO A 161 -10.03 -9.14 4.08
N GLN A 162 -8.96 -8.84 4.81
CA GLN A 162 -8.97 -7.86 5.91
C GLN A 162 -8.67 -6.44 5.41
N VAL A 163 -9.02 -5.42 6.20
CA VAL A 163 -8.91 -4.00 5.82
C VAL A 163 -7.50 -3.60 5.39
N TYR A 164 -6.48 -4.19 6.02
CA TYR A 164 -5.07 -3.92 5.74
C TYR A 164 -4.55 -4.57 4.45
N GLU A 165 -5.28 -5.51 3.85
CA GLU A 165 -4.87 -6.25 2.65
C GLU A 165 -5.18 -5.47 1.35
N ILE A 166 -5.89 -4.33 1.46
CA ILE A 166 -6.30 -3.44 0.35
C ILE A 166 -5.25 -2.36 0.07
N VAL A 167 -4.30 -2.18 1.00
CA VAL A 167 -3.14 -1.34 0.73
C VAL A 167 -2.16 -2.17 -0.07
N ASP A 168 -2.33 -2.19 -1.40
CA ASP A 168 -1.43 -2.88 -2.34
C ASP A 168 0.06 -2.53 -2.12
N GLN A 169 0.34 -1.34 -1.57
CA GLN A 169 1.68 -0.83 -1.25
C GLN A 169 2.34 -1.47 -0.03
N LEU A 170 1.59 -2.11 0.87
CA LEU A 170 2.18 -2.67 2.08
C LEU A 170 2.81 -4.04 1.85
N GLY A 171 2.34 -4.83 0.87
CA GLY A 171 2.89 -6.15 0.55
C GLY A 171 3.27 -6.99 1.77
N ARG A 172 4.56 -7.33 1.90
CA ARG A 172 5.12 -8.11 3.03
C ARG A 172 5.08 -7.38 4.38
N TRP A 173 4.92 -6.05 4.37
CA TRP A 173 4.93 -5.17 5.54
C TRP A 173 3.55 -4.91 6.14
N GLN A 174 2.49 -5.61 5.68
CA GLN A 174 1.14 -5.48 6.25
C GLN A 174 1.06 -5.64 7.78
N SER A 175 1.98 -6.39 8.38
CA SER A 175 2.08 -6.58 9.83
C SER A 175 2.39 -5.28 10.59
N LEU A 176 3.01 -4.28 9.93
CA LEU A 176 3.33 -2.99 10.54
C LEU A 176 2.08 -2.19 10.95
N LEU A 177 0.97 -2.37 10.26
CA LEU A 177 -0.32 -1.77 10.65
C LEU A 177 -0.82 -2.27 12.02
N ARG A 178 -0.27 -3.38 12.53
CA ARG A 178 -0.59 -3.94 13.85
C ARG A 178 0.46 -3.61 14.92
N ALA A 179 1.58 -2.97 14.56
CA ALA A 179 2.68 -2.74 15.49
C ALA A 179 2.33 -1.76 16.62
N SER A 180 1.70 -0.63 16.29
CA SER A 180 1.12 0.31 17.26
C SER A 180 0.16 1.28 16.58
N LYS A 181 -0.67 1.99 17.37
CA LYS A 181 -1.54 3.06 16.85
C LYS A 181 -0.74 4.16 16.15
N LYS A 182 0.39 4.58 16.72
CA LYS A 182 1.27 5.61 16.15
C LYS A 182 1.85 5.19 14.80
N ILE A 183 2.36 3.96 14.71
CA ILE A 183 2.90 3.43 13.45
C ILE A 183 1.81 3.28 12.40
N ARG A 184 0.63 2.78 12.80
CA ARG A 184 -0.53 2.73 11.91
C ARG A 184 -0.92 4.13 11.40
N GLY A 185 -0.99 5.12 12.27
CA GLY A 185 -1.29 6.51 11.90
C GLY A 185 -0.28 7.07 10.90
N ILE A 186 1.02 6.88 11.14
CA ILE A 186 2.08 7.31 10.22
C ILE A 186 1.97 6.60 8.88
N ILE A 187 1.78 5.27 8.87
CA ILE A 187 1.61 4.48 7.63
C ILE A 187 0.41 4.99 6.83
N LEU A 188 -0.73 5.16 7.49
CA LEU A 188 -1.94 5.65 6.82
C LEU A 188 -1.76 7.09 6.33
N HIS A 189 -1.07 7.95 7.08
CA HIS A 189 -0.70 9.28 6.61
C HIS A 189 0.15 9.20 5.34
N LEU A 190 1.18 8.36 5.31
CA LEU A 190 2.04 8.18 4.14
C LEU A 190 1.32 7.60 2.91
N ILE A 191 0.36 6.70 3.11
CA ILE A 191 -0.40 6.07 2.01
C ILE A 191 -1.52 6.97 1.49
N LEU A 192 -2.17 7.74 2.38
CA LEU A 192 -3.35 8.55 2.04
C LEU A 192 -3.00 9.97 1.64
N LYS A 193 -1.80 10.47 1.98
CA LYS A 193 -1.33 11.78 1.58
C LYS A 193 -0.95 11.77 0.10
N GLU A 194 -1.47 12.75 -0.63
CA GLU A 194 -1.15 13.02 -2.02
C GLU A 194 0.30 13.52 -2.05
N ASP A 195 1.19 12.76 -2.67
CA ASP A 195 2.53 13.21 -2.99
C ASP A 195 2.78 12.86 -4.46
N GLU A 196 2.97 13.89 -5.30
CA GLU A 196 3.08 13.77 -6.76
C GLU A 196 4.23 12.83 -7.18
N ALA A 197 5.22 12.66 -6.31
CA ALA A 197 6.35 11.76 -6.50
C ALA A 197 5.97 10.28 -6.52
N PHE A 198 4.82 9.90 -5.98
CA PHE A 198 4.44 8.50 -5.82
C PHE A 198 3.07 8.23 -6.42
N SER A 199 2.92 7.09 -7.10
CA SER A 199 1.63 6.58 -7.58
C SER A 199 0.67 6.17 -6.44
N ALA A 200 0.83 6.77 -5.27
CA ALA A 200 0.43 6.27 -3.97
C ALA A 200 -0.96 6.78 -3.57
N GLY A 201 -1.84 5.82 -3.34
CA GLY A 201 -3.15 6.01 -2.77
C GLY A 201 -3.84 4.66 -2.64
N LEU A 202 -4.80 4.55 -1.71
CA LEU A 202 -5.58 3.32 -1.57
C LEU A 202 -6.25 3.02 -2.92
N THR A 203 -5.84 1.92 -3.54
CA THR A 203 -6.34 1.48 -4.84
C THR A 203 -7.27 0.29 -4.64
N ILE A 204 -8.41 0.29 -5.31
CA ILE A 204 -9.30 -0.88 -5.31
C ILE A 204 -9.42 -1.40 -6.72
N HIS A 205 -9.18 -2.69 -6.87
CA HIS A 205 -9.53 -3.42 -8.09
C HIS A 205 -10.77 -4.29 -7.84
N ALA A 206 -11.80 -4.11 -8.68
CA ALA A 206 -13.03 -4.90 -8.60
C ALA A 206 -13.36 -5.50 -9.96
N SER A 207 -13.40 -6.84 -10.02
CA SER A 207 -13.74 -7.61 -11.23
C SER A 207 -15.23 -7.92 -11.34
N SER A 208 -16.06 -7.37 -10.45
CA SER A 208 -17.52 -7.45 -10.53
C SER A 208 -18.18 -6.38 -9.66
N SER A 209 -19.41 -5.98 -10.01
CA SER A 209 -20.19 -5.03 -9.20
C SER A 209 -20.46 -5.56 -7.78
N ASN A 210 -20.67 -6.87 -7.63
CA ASN A 210 -20.85 -7.49 -6.32
C ASN A 210 -19.58 -7.44 -5.45
N GLN A 211 -18.41 -7.65 -6.04
CA GLN A 211 -17.14 -7.49 -5.34
C GLN A 211 -16.96 -6.03 -4.92
N PHE A 212 -17.15 -5.10 -5.85
CA PHE A 212 -17.04 -3.66 -5.59
C PHE A 212 -17.94 -3.23 -4.43
N ARG A 213 -19.22 -3.64 -4.44
CA ARG A 213 -20.15 -3.39 -3.33
C ARG A 213 -19.66 -3.94 -2.00
N LYS A 214 -19.17 -5.19 -1.98
CA LYS A 214 -18.66 -5.82 -0.76
C LYS A 214 -17.44 -5.07 -0.23
N ASP A 215 -16.54 -4.64 -1.11
CA ASP A 215 -15.35 -3.88 -0.74
C ASP A 215 -15.71 -2.51 -0.17
N LEU A 216 -16.65 -1.79 -0.79
CA LEU A 216 -17.14 -0.52 -0.26
C LEU A 216 -17.79 -0.66 1.11
N ILE A 217 -18.67 -1.66 1.32
CA ILE A 217 -19.30 -1.91 2.63
C ILE A 217 -18.25 -2.29 3.68
N ARG A 218 -17.27 -3.10 3.30
CA ARG A 218 -16.18 -3.50 4.19
C ARG A 218 -15.35 -2.29 4.61
N LEU A 219 -15.00 -1.43 3.65
CA LEU A 219 -14.21 -0.23 3.86
C LEU A 219 -14.98 0.88 4.58
N SER A 220 -16.28 0.99 4.37
CA SER A 220 -17.15 1.94 5.08
C SER A 220 -17.24 1.62 6.58
N ASN A 221 -17.03 0.36 6.96
CA ASN A 221 -17.04 -0.05 8.36
C ASN A 221 -15.68 0.09 9.05
N ALA A 222 -14.65 0.54 8.31
CA ALA A 222 -13.29 0.62 8.79
C ALA A 222 -12.85 2.09 8.97
N PRO A 223 -12.81 2.64 10.19
CA PRO A 223 -12.33 4.00 10.42
C PRO A 223 -10.84 4.14 10.08
N GLN A 224 -10.43 5.30 9.56
CA GLN A 224 -9.01 5.56 9.24
C GLN A 224 -8.15 5.72 10.51
N LEU A 225 -8.75 6.00 11.67
CA LEU A 225 -8.05 6.15 12.97
C LEU A 225 -6.86 7.11 12.88
N ILE A 226 -7.04 8.23 12.19
CA ILE A 226 -6.03 9.28 12.05
C ILE A 226 -5.98 10.11 13.34
N ASP A 227 -7.15 10.43 13.90
CA ASP A 227 -7.30 11.20 15.14
C ASP A 227 -7.68 10.30 16.32
N ASP A 228 -7.33 10.73 17.54
CA ASP A 228 -7.64 10.01 18.78
C ASP A 228 -9.18 9.89 19.04
N ASP A 229 -9.96 10.80 18.46
CA ASP A 229 -11.42 10.86 18.54
C ASP A 229 -12.14 10.39 17.27
N SER A 230 -11.43 9.71 16.35
CA SER A 230 -12.04 9.19 15.11
C SER A 230 -13.10 8.10 15.33
N LEU A 231 -13.18 7.52 16.53
CA LEU A 231 -14.15 6.49 16.88
C LEU A 231 -15.37 7.10 17.57
N PRO A 232 -16.58 6.98 16.99
CA PRO A 232 -17.79 7.49 17.63
C PRO A 232 -18.09 6.66 18.89
N ARG A 233 -18.12 7.33 20.05
CA ARG A 233 -18.38 6.71 21.36
C ARG A 233 -19.83 6.91 21.79
N THR A 234 -20.47 7.99 21.36
CA THR A 234 -21.84 8.33 21.72
C THR A 234 -22.83 8.09 20.56
N ALA A 235 -24.12 7.93 20.87
CA ALA A 235 -25.16 7.78 19.84
C ALA A 235 -25.24 9.00 18.89
N ARG A 236 -24.96 10.21 19.42
CA ARG A 236 -24.88 11.43 18.63
C ARG A 236 -23.71 11.38 17.64
N GLU A 237 -22.53 10.96 18.08
CA GLU A 237 -21.37 10.80 17.19
C GLU A 237 -21.59 9.72 16.15
N GLN A 238 -22.26 8.61 16.50
CA GLN A 238 -22.63 7.58 15.54
C GLN A 238 -23.57 8.14 14.45
N TYR A 239 -24.52 8.99 14.83
CA TYR A 239 -25.37 9.68 13.87
C TYR A 239 -24.56 10.61 12.95
N LEU A 240 -23.66 11.42 13.50
CA LEU A 240 -22.77 12.30 12.73
C LEU A 240 -21.86 11.52 11.79
N ALA A 241 -21.27 10.41 12.25
CA ALA A 241 -20.43 9.53 11.44
C ALA A 241 -21.21 8.92 10.26
N ARG A 242 -22.47 8.52 10.46
CA ARG A 242 -23.36 8.06 9.38
C ARG A 242 -23.70 9.16 8.39
N LYS A 243 -23.89 10.38 8.89
CA LYS A 243 -24.17 11.56 8.06
C LYS A 243 -22.99 11.86 7.13
N TYR A 244 -21.78 11.87 7.69
CA TYR A 244 -20.53 12.03 6.94
C TYR A 244 -20.33 10.90 5.92
N LEU A 245 -20.53 9.64 6.33
CA LEU A 245 -20.36 8.47 5.47
C LEU A 245 -21.19 8.53 4.17
N ASN A 246 -22.40 9.08 4.23
CA ASN A 246 -23.29 9.16 3.08
C ASN A 246 -23.09 10.45 2.27
N HIS A 247 -22.71 11.54 2.93
CA HIS A 247 -22.62 12.88 2.32
C HIS A 247 -21.36 13.63 2.77
N PRO A 248 -20.16 13.13 2.43
CA PRO A 248 -18.93 13.71 2.94
C PRO A 248 -18.65 15.11 2.34
N LYS A 249 -19.16 15.40 1.13
CA LYS A 249 -19.10 16.74 0.50
C LYS A 249 -19.90 17.80 1.26
N LEU A 250 -21.01 17.40 1.90
CA LEU A 250 -21.91 18.32 2.60
C LEU A 250 -21.48 18.61 4.04
N TYR A 251 -20.63 17.75 4.62
CA TYR A 251 -20.19 17.84 6.02
C TYR A 251 -18.67 17.71 6.15
N PRO A 252 -17.87 18.56 5.49
CA PRO A 252 -16.41 18.48 5.53
C PRO A 252 -15.84 18.58 6.96
N GLU A 253 -16.53 19.25 7.87
CA GLU A 253 -16.16 19.40 9.29
C GLU A 253 -16.22 18.10 10.10
N LEU A 254 -16.76 17.02 9.52
CA LEU A 254 -16.88 15.70 10.14
C LEU A 254 -15.83 14.70 9.63
N ASP A 255 -14.80 15.19 8.93
CA ASP A 255 -13.67 14.42 8.39
C ASP A 255 -12.98 13.49 9.40
N ARG A 256 -12.97 13.84 10.68
CA ARG A 256 -12.48 12.96 11.76
C ARG A 256 -13.14 11.58 11.80
N PHE A 257 -14.37 11.46 11.27
CA PHE A 257 -15.10 10.18 11.15
C PHE A 257 -14.82 9.45 9.82
N ALA A 258 -13.83 9.90 9.05
CA ALA A 258 -13.47 9.28 7.79
C ALA A 258 -13.11 7.80 7.96
N THR A 259 -13.69 7.02 7.08
CA THR A 259 -13.47 5.59 6.93
C THR A 259 -12.52 5.32 5.78
N MET A 260 -11.93 4.14 5.72
CA MET A 260 -10.99 3.74 4.66
C MET A 260 -11.62 3.85 3.27
N MET A 261 -12.95 3.81 3.15
CA MET A 261 -13.67 4.11 1.91
C MET A 261 -13.36 5.53 1.39
N HIS A 262 -13.37 6.54 2.27
CA HIS A 262 -13.00 7.91 1.89
C HIS A 262 -11.51 8.02 1.55
N GLY A 263 -10.70 7.03 1.95
CA GLY A 263 -9.28 6.95 1.67
C GLY A 263 -8.96 6.51 0.24
N ILE A 264 -9.95 6.01 -0.51
CA ILE A 264 -9.78 5.53 -1.88
C ILE A 264 -9.32 6.69 -2.77
N ARG A 265 -8.19 6.49 -3.46
CA ARG A 265 -7.62 7.46 -4.41
C ARG A 265 -7.71 6.96 -5.85
N ARG A 266 -7.72 5.64 -6.05
CA ARG A 266 -7.76 5.01 -7.37
C ARG A 266 -8.74 3.84 -7.40
N LEU A 267 -9.50 3.73 -8.48
CA LEU A 267 -10.36 2.58 -8.75
C LEU A 267 -9.96 1.92 -10.07
N SER A 268 -10.00 0.59 -10.09
CA SER A 268 -9.97 -0.20 -11.31
C SER A 268 -11.25 -1.04 -11.36
N LEU A 269 -12.09 -0.77 -12.34
CA LEU A 269 -13.36 -1.46 -12.56
C LEU A 269 -13.21 -2.34 -13.79
N ASP A 270 -13.62 -3.60 -13.66
CA ASP A 270 -13.59 -4.62 -14.71
C ASP A 270 -14.89 -5.42 -14.62
N PHE A 271 -15.98 -4.81 -15.07
CA PHE A 271 -17.34 -5.34 -14.94
C PHE A 271 -17.81 -5.97 -16.26
N ASN A 272 -18.87 -6.77 -16.21
CA ASN A 272 -19.56 -7.20 -17.43
C ASN A 272 -20.51 -6.10 -17.94
N PHE A 273 -21.01 -6.25 -19.18
CA PHE A 273 -21.94 -5.32 -19.81
C PHE A 273 -23.12 -4.93 -18.93
N LEU A 274 -23.85 -5.92 -18.42
CA LEU A 274 -25.03 -5.70 -17.58
C LEU A 274 -24.69 -4.83 -16.37
N SER A 275 -23.56 -5.12 -15.72
CA SER A 275 -23.12 -4.40 -14.54
C SER A 275 -22.69 -2.98 -14.85
N TYR A 276 -22.01 -2.72 -15.97
CA TYR A 276 -21.65 -1.36 -16.38
C TYR A 276 -22.88 -0.52 -16.73
N LEU A 277 -23.83 -1.07 -17.50
CA LEU A 277 -25.06 -0.37 -17.87
C LEU A 277 -25.86 0.03 -16.62
N HIS A 278 -25.99 -0.86 -15.63
CA HIS A 278 -26.62 -0.51 -14.36
C HIS A 278 -25.78 0.46 -13.51
N PHE A 279 -24.45 0.33 -13.51
CA PHE A 279 -23.57 1.20 -12.74
C PHE A 279 -23.66 2.65 -13.22
N PHE A 280 -23.60 2.87 -14.54
CA PHE A 280 -23.72 4.19 -15.18
C PHE A 280 -25.16 4.64 -15.46
N LYS A 281 -26.14 3.97 -14.83
CA LYS A 281 -27.55 4.34 -14.89
C LYS A 281 -28.16 4.48 -16.28
N PHE A 282 -27.84 3.56 -17.18
CA PHE A 282 -28.48 3.49 -18.50
C PHE A 282 -30.00 3.25 -18.38
N SER A 283 -30.80 3.98 -19.15
CA SER A 283 -32.27 3.99 -19.02
C SER A 283 -33.06 3.76 -20.32
N LEU A 284 -32.41 3.65 -21.49
CA LEU A 284 -33.12 3.46 -22.76
C LEU A 284 -33.96 2.17 -22.75
N GLY A 285 -35.12 2.19 -23.41
CA GLY A 285 -36.02 1.03 -23.51
C GLY A 285 -36.57 0.54 -22.16
N GLY A 286 -36.57 1.39 -21.13
CA GLY A 286 -37.01 1.01 -19.78
C GLY A 286 -36.03 0.08 -19.06
N PHE A 287 -34.78 -0.02 -19.51
CA PHE A 287 -33.73 -0.88 -18.92
C PHE A 287 -33.55 -0.68 -17.41
N ASP A 288 -33.81 0.53 -16.92
CA ASP A 288 -33.68 0.87 -15.50
C ASP A 288 -34.60 0.04 -14.58
N HIS A 289 -35.77 -0.38 -15.06
CA HIS A 289 -36.74 -1.18 -14.29
C HIS A 289 -36.18 -2.55 -13.86
N PHE A 290 -35.16 -3.02 -14.57
CA PHE A 290 -34.52 -4.30 -14.29
C PHE A 290 -33.34 -4.20 -13.34
N ARG A 291 -32.98 -2.99 -12.90
CA ARG A 291 -31.88 -2.80 -11.95
C ARG A 291 -32.21 -3.45 -10.60
N PRO A 292 -31.31 -4.28 -10.03
CA PRO A 292 -31.51 -4.79 -8.69
C PRO A 292 -31.63 -3.66 -7.65
N ARG A 293 -32.58 -3.76 -6.72
CA ARG A 293 -32.87 -2.73 -5.70
C ARG A 293 -31.67 -2.24 -4.87
N HIS A 294 -30.62 -3.05 -4.77
CA HIS A 294 -29.42 -2.72 -3.98
C HIS A 294 -28.14 -2.73 -4.83
N PHE A 295 -28.27 -2.44 -6.12
CA PHE A 295 -27.13 -2.30 -7.02
C PHE A 295 -26.38 -0.99 -6.72
N VAL A 296 -25.05 -1.04 -6.75
CA VAL A 296 -24.22 0.16 -6.56
C VAL A 296 -24.14 0.90 -7.89
N THR A 297 -24.47 2.19 -7.90
CA THR A 297 -24.41 3.09 -9.06
C THR A 297 -23.19 4.01 -8.98
N CYS A 298 -22.93 4.76 -10.04
CA CYS A 298 -21.90 5.79 -10.12
C CYS A 298 -22.04 6.90 -9.06
N ASP A 299 -23.21 7.06 -8.42
CA ASP A 299 -23.41 7.99 -7.29
C ASP A 299 -22.47 7.72 -6.12
N VAL A 300 -21.96 6.50 -6.02
CA VAL A 300 -21.00 6.17 -4.97
C VAL A 300 -19.70 6.96 -5.11
N LEU A 301 -19.37 7.42 -6.32
CA LEU A 301 -18.19 8.24 -6.59
C LEU A 301 -18.27 9.58 -5.86
N ASP A 302 -19.46 10.13 -5.63
CA ASP A 302 -19.64 11.35 -4.83
C ASP A 302 -19.23 11.19 -3.35
N ARG A 303 -19.21 9.95 -2.86
CA ARG A 303 -18.77 9.62 -1.50
C ARG A 303 -17.26 9.44 -1.42
N LEU A 304 -16.57 9.37 -2.55
CA LEU A 304 -15.12 9.17 -2.65
C LEU A 304 -14.41 10.51 -2.88
N LEU A 305 -14.38 11.36 -1.86
CA LEU A 305 -13.89 12.76 -1.95
C LEU A 305 -12.52 12.93 -2.58
N HIS A 306 -11.65 11.94 -2.39
CA HIS A 306 -10.25 12.02 -2.79
C HIS A 306 -9.94 11.10 -3.96
N LEU A 307 -10.96 10.66 -4.70
CA LEU A 307 -10.79 9.84 -5.87
C LEU A 307 -10.12 10.66 -6.98
N ASN A 308 -8.86 10.36 -7.25
CA ASN A 308 -8.07 11.04 -8.26
C ASN A 308 -8.02 10.28 -9.57
N GLY A 309 -8.16 8.95 -9.53
CA GLY A 309 -7.98 8.08 -10.70
C GLY A 309 -9.04 7.00 -10.83
N ILE A 310 -9.55 6.80 -12.04
CA ILE A 310 -10.37 5.63 -12.37
C ILE A 310 -9.85 5.00 -13.65
N LEU A 311 -9.62 3.68 -13.59
CA LEU A 311 -9.37 2.82 -14.73
C LEU A 311 -10.61 1.97 -15.00
N ILE A 312 -11.20 2.08 -16.18
CA ILE A 312 -12.30 1.23 -16.65
C ILE A 312 -11.75 0.27 -17.70
N ARG A 313 -12.00 -1.02 -17.51
CA ARG A 313 -11.75 -2.05 -18.51
C ARG A 313 -13.08 -2.42 -19.13
N LEU A 314 -13.29 -2.04 -20.39
CA LEU A 314 -14.49 -2.42 -21.11
C LEU A 314 -14.55 -3.95 -21.24
N PRO A 315 -15.75 -4.55 -21.16
CA PRO A 315 -15.87 -6.00 -21.16
C PRO A 315 -15.36 -6.60 -22.47
N HIS A 316 -14.55 -7.66 -22.38
CA HIS A 316 -14.17 -8.46 -23.54
C HIS A 316 -14.98 -9.77 -23.61
N GLN A 317 -14.96 -10.42 -24.79
CA GLN A 317 -15.60 -11.71 -25.10
C GLN A 317 -15.54 -12.75 -23.95
N PRO A 318 -16.54 -13.65 -23.80
CA PRO A 318 -17.59 -13.97 -24.77
C PRO A 318 -18.94 -13.28 -24.52
N TRP A 319 -19.52 -12.73 -25.59
CA TRP A 319 -20.79 -12.00 -25.57
C TRP A 319 -22.05 -12.88 -25.36
N ARG A 320 -21.91 -14.21 -25.28
CA ARG A 320 -23.01 -15.19 -25.38
C ARG A 320 -23.36 -15.95 -24.10
N ASP A 321 -23.09 -15.39 -22.92
CA ASP A 321 -23.65 -15.95 -21.70
C ASP A 321 -25.05 -15.38 -21.48
N TYR A 322 -26.06 -16.03 -22.05
CA TYR A 322 -27.47 -15.76 -21.78
C TYR A 322 -27.78 -16.18 -20.34
N PRO A 323 -28.05 -15.25 -19.40
CA PRO A 323 -28.64 -15.63 -18.14
C PRO A 323 -30.10 -15.96 -18.47
N ARG A 324 -30.52 -17.22 -18.29
CA ARG A 324 -31.89 -17.71 -18.59
C ARG A 324 -33.03 -16.92 -17.92
N HIS A 325 -32.71 -15.97 -17.04
CA HIS A 325 -33.63 -15.19 -16.22
C HIS A 325 -33.28 -13.69 -16.11
N SER A 326 -32.46 -13.13 -17.03
CA SER A 326 -32.14 -11.69 -17.01
C SER A 326 -32.65 -10.95 -18.24
N VAL A 327 -32.50 -9.62 -18.22
CA VAL A 327 -32.70 -8.76 -19.38
C VAL A 327 -31.88 -9.24 -20.56
N GLN A 328 -32.53 -9.33 -21.72
CA GLN A 328 -31.89 -9.60 -22.98
C GLN A 328 -31.11 -8.36 -23.42
N LEU A 329 -29.77 -8.47 -23.42
CA LEU A 329 -28.87 -7.38 -23.82
C LEU A 329 -28.64 -7.32 -25.34
N TRP A 330 -28.97 -8.40 -26.04
CA TRP A 330 -28.58 -8.62 -27.43
C TRP A 330 -29.80 -9.00 -28.25
N ASP A 331 -29.87 -8.49 -29.48
CA ASP A 331 -30.75 -9.06 -30.48
C ASP A 331 -30.34 -10.52 -30.76
N GLU A 332 -31.31 -11.42 -30.92
CA GLU A 332 -31.07 -12.86 -31.13
C GLU A 332 -30.37 -13.16 -32.46
N LEU A 333 -30.63 -12.34 -33.48
CA LEU A 333 -30.15 -12.55 -34.84
C LEU A 333 -28.86 -11.77 -35.07
N ASP A 334 -28.86 -10.49 -34.68
CA ASP A 334 -27.83 -9.51 -35.02
C ASP A 334 -27.29 -8.73 -33.78
N PRO A 335 -26.51 -9.39 -32.90
CA PRO A 335 -25.95 -8.76 -31.70
C PRO A 335 -24.92 -7.66 -32.03
N CYS A 336 -24.99 -6.52 -31.33
CA CYS A 336 -24.08 -5.40 -31.53
C CYS A 336 -23.29 -5.00 -30.27
N PRO A 337 -22.14 -5.65 -29.97
CA PRO A 337 -21.26 -5.28 -28.85
C PRO A 337 -20.74 -3.85 -28.93
N ARG A 338 -20.46 -3.34 -30.14
CA ARG A 338 -20.00 -1.96 -30.34
C ARG A 338 -20.99 -0.95 -29.78
N THR A 339 -22.29 -1.12 -30.05
CA THR A 339 -23.34 -0.24 -29.52
C THR A 339 -23.41 -0.27 -28.00
N LEU A 340 -23.28 -1.46 -27.37
CA LEU A 340 -23.28 -1.54 -25.92
C LEU A 340 -22.02 -0.91 -25.29
N HIS A 341 -20.84 -1.08 -25.91
CA HIS A 341 -19.63 -0.34 -25.49
C HIS A 341 -19.85 1.16 -25.56
N ARG A 342 -20.43 1.64 -26.66
CA ARG A 342 -20.76 3.05 -26.85
C ARG A 342 -21.66 3.59 -25.75
N TRP A 343 -22.76 2.91 -25.44
CA TRP A 343 -23.63 3.31 -24.33
C TRP A 343 -22.92 3.34 -22.98
N ILE A 344 -21.97 2.43 -22.74
CA ILE A 344 -21.19 2.42 -21.50
C ILE A 344 -20.28 3.63 -21.43
N TYR A 345 -19.45 3.88 -22.46
CA TYR A 345 -18.45 4.94 -22.37
C TYR A 345 -19.06 6.33 -22.53
N GLU A 346 -20.18 6.50 -23.25
CA GLU A 346 -20.93 7.77 -23.31
C GLU A 346 -21.42 8.17 -21.92
N ARG A 347 -22.05 7.23 -21.21
CA ARG A 347 -22.50 7.48 -19.83
C ARG A 347 -21.34 7.62 -18.85
N ALA A 348 -20.23 6.94 -19.09
CA ALA A 348 -19.02 7.11 -18.29
C ALA A 348 -18.39 8.49 -18.51
N ALA A 349 -18.39 9.03 -19.74
CA ALA A 349 -17.86 10.36 -20.03
C ALA A 349 -18.55 11.43 -19.19
N ASP A 350 -19.88 11.38 -19.06
CA ASP A 350 -20.67 12.30 -18.24
C ASP A 350 -20.47 12.06 -16.73
N ALA A 351 -20.52 10.79 -16.28
CA ALA A 351 -20.47 10.47 -14.86
C ALA A 351 -19.10 10.72 -14.20
N LEU A 352 -18.03 10.76 -15.00
CA LEU A 352 -16.65 10.81 -14.51
C LEU A 352 -15.99 12.18 -14.65
N VAL A 353 -16.75 13.20 -15.04
CA VAL A 353 -16.27 14.57 -15.23
C VAL A 353 -15.51 15.11 -14.01
N GLY A 354 -15.99 14.80 -12.80
CA GLY A 354 -15.37 15.24 -11.54
C GLY A 354 -14.04 14.55 -11.18
N VAL A 355 -13.58 13.56 -11.97
CA VAL A 355 -12.36 12.80 -11.67
C VAL A 355 -11.18 13.33 -12.49
N LYS A 356 -10.04 13.56 -11.82
CA LYS A 356 -8.84 14.14 -12.45
C LYS A 356 -8.31 13.26 -13.58
N HIS A 357 -8.06 11.98 -13.29
CA HIS A 357 -7.46 11.02 -14.22
C HIS A 357 -8.44 9.89 -14.54
N VAL A 358 -8.94 9.85 -15.78
CA VAL A 358 -9.83 8.79 -16.25
C VAL A 358 -9.12 8.07 -17.39
N ILE A 359 -8.97 6.75 -17.25
CA ILE A 359 -8.40 5.88 -18.26
C ILE A 359 -9.45 4.83 -18.58
N VAL A 360 -9.80 4.69 -19.85
CA VAL A 360 -10.67 3.61 -20.33
C VAL A 360 -9.83 2.75 -21.27
N THR A 361 -9.94 1.43 -21.15
CA THR A 361 -9.18 0.47 -21.92
C THR A 361 -10.11 -0.63 -22.42
N GLY A 362 -9.71 -1.35 -23.47
CA GLY A 362 -10.53 -2.41 -24.06
C GLY A 362 -11.55 -1.94 -25.09
N PHE A 363 -11.28 -0.79 -25.73
CA PHE A 363 -12.04 -0.35 -26.90
C PHE A 363 -11.94 -1.38 -28.03
N MET A 364 -12.95 -1.39 -28.90
CA MET A 364 -12.97 -2.30 -30.06
C MET A 364 -12.02 -1.84 -31.16
N ASP A 365 -11.82 -0.53 -31.29
CA ASP A 365 -10.94 0.12 -32.27
C ASP A 365 -10.53 1.50 -31.74
N GLU A 366 -9.56 2.13 -32.42
CA GLU A 366 -9.01 3.44 -32.08
C GLU A 366 -10.05 4.58 -32.25
N VAL A 367 -11.02 4.41 -33.15
CA VAL A 367 -12.07 5.41 -33.42
C VAL A 367 -13.00 5.55 -32.21
N GLU A 368 -13.41 4.44 -31.61
CA GLU A 368 -14.23 4.46 -30.39
C GLU A 368 -13.45 5.00 -29.17
N GLU A 369 -12.13 4.81 -29.13
CA GLU A 369 -11.27 5.39 -28.12
C GLU A 369 -11.20 6.92 -28.24
N ASP A 370 -10.94 7.44 -29.46
CA ASP A 370 -10.92 8.87 -29.74
C ASP A 370 -12.27 9.53 -29.42
N ASN A 371 -13.37 8.92 -29.85
CA ASN A 371 -14.73 9.38 -29.56
C ASN A 371 -14.98 9.53 -28.06
N PHE A 372 -14.56 8.55 -27.24
CA PHE A 372 -14.70 8.65 -25.79
C PHE A 372 -13.92 9.85 -25.23
N TYR A 373 -12.67 10.04 -25.64
CA TYR A 373 -11.85 11.14 -25.14
C TYR A 373 -12.36 12.50 -25.59
N GLU A 374 -12.96 12.61 -26.78
CA GLU A 374 -13.66 13.82 -27.22
C GLU A 374 -14.89 14.12 -26.37
N LEU A 375 -15.76 13.12 -26.16
CA LEU A 375 -16.96 13.26 -25.31
C LEU A 375 -16.59 13.66 -23.88
N HIS A 376 -15.58 13.01 -23.30
CA HIS A 376 -15.14 13.32 -21.94
C HIS A 376 -14.51 14.71 -21.83
N ARG A 377 -13.77 15.18 -22.85
CA ARG A 377 -13.28 16.57 -22.90
C ARG A 377 -14.44 17.56 -23.00
N ALA A 378 -15.42 17.30 -23.86
CA ALA A 378 -16.61 18.14 -24.01
C ALA A 378 -17.42 18.22 -22.71
N ALA A 379 -17.67 17.08 -22.06
CA ALA A 379 -18.36 17.02 -20.77
C ALA A 379 -17.60 17.77 -19.66
N LYS A 380 -16.26 17.64 -19.62
CA LYS A 380 -15.41 18.42 -18.70
C LYS A 380 -15.51 19.92 -18.94
N LEU A 381 -15.50 20.36 -20.20
CA LEU A 381 -15.66 21.78 -20.55
C LEU A 381 -17.02 22.29 -20.07
N LEU A 382 -18.11 21.58 -20.37
CA LEU A 382 -19.46 21.93 -19.93
C LEU A 382 -19.59 22.06 -18.42
N ALA A 383 -19.00 21.14 -17.64
CA ALA A 383 -19.04 21.20 -16.19
C ALA A 383 -18.13 22.28 -15.58
N SER A 384 -17.12 22.75 -16.32
CA SER A 384 -16.23 23.83 -15.88
C SER A 384 -16.78 25.23 -16.16
N MET A 385 -17.86 25.34 -16.93
CA MET A 385 -18.50 26.62 -17.23
C MET A 385 -19.13 27.22 -15.96
N SER A 386 -18.81 28.48 -15.66
CA SER A 386 -19.44 29.19 -14.55
C SER A 386 -20.90 29.56 -14.86
N GLU A 387 -21.70 29.88 -13.85
CA GLU A 387 -23.05 30.44 -14.04
C GLU A 387 -23.03 31.73 -14.91
N GLU A 388 -21.94 32.49 -14.88
CA GLU A 388 -21.76 33.70 -15.69
C GLU A 388 -21.46 33.35 -17.15
N ASP A 389 -20.68 32.30 -17.42
CA ASP A 389 -20.44 31.80 -18.78
C ASP A 389 -21.70 31.21 -19.41
N MET A 390 -22.52 30.52 -18.60
CA MET A 390 -23.84 30.03 -19.00
C MET A 390 -24.79 31.20 -19.30
N ARG A 391 -24.86 32.21 -18.43
CA ARG A 391 -25.66 33.43 -18.69
C ARG A 391 -25.17 34.22 -19.89
N SER A 392 -23.87 34.23 -20.18
CA SER A 392 -23.30 34.88 -21.37
C SER A 392 -23.68 34.14 -22.67
N LEU A 393 -23.61 32.81 -22.67
CA LEU A 393 -24.05 31.97 -23.81
C LEU A 393 -25.55 32.13 -24.12
N TYR A 394 -26.39 32.23 -23.10
CA TYR A 394 -27.85 32.37 -23.26
C TYR A 394 -28.33 33.82 -23.24
N GLY A 395 -27.47 34.79 -22.88
CA GLY A 395 -27.81 36.21 -22.77
C GLY A 395 -27.72 36.97 -24.09
N GLY A 396 -27.24 36.34 -25.16
CA GLY A 396 -27.07 36.94 -26.49
C GLY A 396 -28.11 36.57 -27.55
N THR A 397 -29.08 35.72 -27.22
CA THR A 397 -30.15 35.33 -28.15
C THR A 397 -31.51 35.74 -27.61
N ASP A 398 -32.07 36.82 -28.14
CA ASP A 398 -33.51 37.17 -28.12
C ASP A 398 -34.36 36.15 -28.92
N GLY A 399 -34.00 34.87 -28.83
CA GLY A 399 -34.61 33.74 -29.53
C GLY A 399 -35.07 32.68 -28.53
N GLY A 400 -35.71 33.11 -27.44
CA GLY A 400 -36.48 32.19 -26.61
C GLY A 400 -37.70 31.73 -27.41
N ILE A 401 -37.80 30.43 -27.68
CA ILE A 401 -39.08 29.83 -28.07
C ILE A 401 -39.94 29.86 -26.81
N GLU A 402 -40.97 30.71 -26.79
CA GLU A 402 -42.05 30.60 -25.81
C GLU A 402 -42.63 29.18 -25.92
N LEU A 403 -42.44 28.37 -24.89
CA LEU A 403 -43.18 27.14 -24.75
C LEU A 403 -44.61 27.55 -24.41
N GLU A 404 -45.52 27.43 -25.38
CA GLU A 404 -46.94 27.61 -25.16
C GLU A 404 -47.40 26.68 -24.03
N ASP A 405 -48.10 27.26 -23.07
CA ASP A 405 -48.63 26.61 -21.88
C ASP A 405 -49.81 25.69 -22.27
N ASN A 406 -49.50 24.56 -22.91
CA ASN A 406 -50.48 23.54 -23.24
C ASN A 406 -50.77 22.66 -22.03
N SER A 407 -51.53 23.26 -21.10
CA SER A 407 -52.34 22.54 -20.12
C SER A 407 -53.47 21.76 -20.84
N LYS A 408 -53.10 20.69 -21.55
CA LYS A 408 -53.93 19.58 -22.03
C LYS A 408 -53.05 18.56 -22.76
N ASP A 409 -52.35 17.72 -22.00
CA ASP A 409 -51.76 16.50 -22.56
C ASP A 409 -52.89 15.50 -22.88
N VAL A 410 -53.43 15.64 -24.08
CA VAL A 410 -53.96 14.50 -24.83
C VAL A 410 -52.76 13.60 -25.09
N VAL A 411 -52.76 12.42 -24.48
CA VAL A 411 -51.82 11.34 -24.77
C VAL A 411 -52.08 10.87 -26.21
N GLU A 412 -51.57 11.61 -27.19
CA GLU A 412 -51.21 11.05 -28.47
C GLU A 412 -49.99 10.17 -28.22
N ARG A 413 -50.19 8.86 -28.30
CA ARG A 413 -49.12 7.89 -28.45
C ARG A 413 -48.36 8.27 -29.72
N SER A 414 -47.31 9.05 -29.54
CA SER A 414 -46.23 9.20 -30.51
C SER A 414 -45.76 7.79 -30.90
N GLU A 415 -45.74 7.61 -32.21
CA GLU A 415 -45.22 6.46 -32.93
C GLU A 415 -43.81 6.10 -32.43
N MET A 416 -43.52 4.80 -32.40
CA MET A 416 -42.30 4.20 -31.87
C MET A 416 -41.01 4.92 -32.28
N ASP A 417 -40.29 5.47 -31.29
CA ASP A 417 -38.92 5.98 -31.38
C ASP A 417 -37.93 4.83 -31.79
N PRO A 418 -36.93 5.05 -32.68
CA PRO A 418 -36.13 3.97 -33.29
C PRO A 418 -35.05 3.36 -32.37
N ASN A 419 -35.00 3.73 -31.09
CA ASN A 419 -34.07 3.18 -30.10
C ASN A 419 -34.62 1.90 -29.47
N VAL A 420 -34.70 0.84 -30.27
CA VAL A 420 -35.11 -0.50 -29.83
C VAL A 420 -34.00 -1.08 -28.94
N PHE A 421 -34.38 -1.44 -27.71
CA PHE A 421 -33.58 -2.27 -26.84
C PHE A 421 -34.17 -3.69 -26.87
N PRO A 422 -33.40 -4.75 -27.17
CA PRO A 422 -31.95 -4.77 -27.38
C PRO A 422 -31.51 -4.18 -28.75
N PRO A 423 -30.25 -3.72 -28.89
CA PRO A 423 -29.76 -3.11 -30.12
C PRO A 423 -29.50 -4.14 -31.23
N VAL A 424 -29.94 -3.81 -32.44
CA VAL A 424 -29.62 -4.52 -33.69
C VAL A 424 -28.32 -3.99 -34.27
N CYS A 425 -27.45 -4.86 -34.80
CA CYS A 425 -26.20 -4.45 -35.43
C CYS A 425 -26.45 -3.64 -36.71
N ARG A 426 -25.94 -2.39 -36.73
CA ARG A 426 -25.95 -1.49 -37.90
C ARG A 426 -24.54 -1.04 -38.30
N CYS A 427 -23.51 -1.73 -37.80
CA CYS A 427 -22.13 -1.40 -38.10
C CYS A 427 -21.78 -1.82 -39.54
N GLU A 428 -20.90 -1.06 -40.19
CA GLU A 428 -20.42 -1.35 -41.55
C GLU A 428 -19.79 -2.75 -41.65
N VAL A 429 -19.11 -3.19 -40.58
CA VAL A 429 -18.67 -4.56 -40.39
C VAL A 429 -19.55 -5.21 -39.32
N GLU A 430 -20.21 -6.31 -39.67
CA GLU A 430 -21.02 -7.09 -38.73
C GLU A 430 -20.18 -7.49 -37.51
N CYS A 431 -20.55 -6.99 -36.34
CA CYS A 431 -19.81 -7.26 -35.09
C CYS A 431 -19.79 -8.74 -34.70
N LYS A 432 -20.67 -9.57 -35.28
CA LYS A 432 -20.71 -11.03 -35.11
C LYS A 432 -19.52 -11.75 -35.77
N LYS A 433 -18.81 -11.09 -36.69
CA LYS A 433 -17.67 -11.63 -37.45
C LYS A 433 -16.31 -11.22 -36.86
N LEU A 434 -16.29 -10.37 -35.83
CA LEU A 434 -15.14 -9.94 -35.04
C LEU A 434 -15.06 -10.74 -33.73
#